data_AF-A0AAV2Z2W4-F1
#
_entry.id   AF-A0AAV2Z2W4-F1
#
_cell.length_a   1.000
_cell.length_b   1.000
_cell.length_c   1.000
_cell.angle_alpha   90.00
_cell.angle_beta   90.00
_cell.angle_gamma   90.00
#
_symmetry.space_group_name_H-M   'P 1'
#
loop_
_entity.id
_entity.type
_entity.pdbx_description
1 polymer ?
#
loop_
_entity_poly.entity_id
_entity_poly.type
_entity_poly.pdbx_seq_one_letter_code
_entity_poly.pdbx_strand_id
1 'polypeptide(L)'
;MTEDNTKRDEEVSLARLMDKYHREALFSAACGLVCFGTIPFWGVLKLMSSRQDMFDHVTMAIAAIFTAFGVAIVVFSCLAIPPRATELVIQALKLPLGMVTAVAMVMIYSYCTSGEIAAVWRASTLPGMDSKSEAAFARRINHVLCVELGDQVCRGTVAEAAELFQLVDGPSPDIPVRKACEGVDVWDNAHAHDVCHACHVTIHQHVDDNDAIALQSAVKSYGRQQQHWCGNYLINGNVSERTFDSPYYQHRFELLQFWETMEPCTLLIGSQLLGILSCCSAAIVAILQWWQRNEANVHAADEAALVLNNA
;
A
#
# COMPACT_ATOMS: atom_id res chain seq x y z
N MET A 1 61.61 17.75 -19.96
CA MET A 1 61.49 16.86 -18.77
C MET A 1 60.48 17.37 -17.74
N THR A 2 60.21 18.67 -17.63
CA THR A 2 59.20 19.21 -16.71
C THR A 2 57.76 19.06 -17.20
N GLU A 3 57.53 19.18 -18.52
CA GLU A 3 56.19 19.15 -19.12
C GLU A 3 55.48 17.80 -18.97
N ASP A 4 56.25 16.70 -18.99
CA ASP A 4 55.74 15.32 -18.92
C ASP A 4 55.26 14.93 -17.50
N ASN A 5 55.88 15.51 -16.45
CA ASN A 5 55.45 15.28 -15.06
C ASN A 5 54.11 15.97 -14.75
N THR A 6 53.90 17.18 -15.28
CA THR A 6 52.65 17.93 -15.10
C THR A 6 51.44 17.20 -15.66
N LYS A 7 51.59 16.59 -16.84
CA LYS A 7 50.49 15.85 -17.49
C LYS A 7 50.11 14.59 -16.71
N ARG A 8 51.12 13.86 -16.19
CA ARG A 8 50.90 12.68 -15.36
C ARG A 8 50.24 13.02 -14.03
N ASP A 9 50.62 14.14 -13.40
CA ASP A 9 50.00 14.59 -12.14
C ASP A 9 48.53 15.01 -12.34
N GLU A 10 48.19 15.65 -13.47
CA GLU A 10 46.80 15.97 -13.83
C GLU A 10 45.95 14.72 -14.04
N GLU A 11 46.45 13.72 -14.77
CA GLU A 11 45.75 12.45 -15.01
C GLU A 11 45.49 11.68 -13.70
N VAL A 12 46.49 11.61 -12.80
CA VAL A 12 46.34 10.98 -11.48
C VAL A 12 45.34 11.74 -10.61
N SER A 13 45.31 13.08 -10.70
CA SER A 13 44.35 13.90 -9.96
C SER A 13 42.92 13.66 -10.44
N LEU A 14 42.72 13.55 -11.76
CA LEU A 14 41.42 13.30 -12.39
C LEU A 14 40.89 11.90 -12.03
N ALA A 15 41.75 10.88 -12.05
CA ALA A 15 41.40 9.52 -11.67
C ALA A 15 40.91 9.44 -10.21
N ARG A 16 41.62 10.09 -9.27
CA ARG A 16 41.19 10.16 -7.86
C ARG A 16 39.88 10.92 -7.69
N LEU A 17 39.68 11.99 -8.46
CA LEU A 17 38.45 12.77 -8.41
C LEU A 17 37.26 11.96 -8.92
N MET A 18 37.45 11.21 -10.02
CA MET A 18 36.43 10.33 -10.57
C MET A 18 36.07 9.21 -9.59
N ASP A 19 37.05 8.55 -8.96
CA ASP A 19 36.81 7.50 -7.97
C ASP A 19 35.97 8.01 -6.78
N LYS A 20 36.30 9.21 -6.28
CA LYS A 20 35.52 9.87 -5.23
C LYS A 20 34.07 10.13 -5.63
N TYR A 21 33.84 10.70 -6.82
CA TYR A 21 32.49 10.97 -7.34
C TYR A 21 31.67 9.68 -7.50
N HIS A 22 32.29 8.59 -7.95
CA HIS A 22 31.62 7.30 -8.09
C HIS A 22 31.19 6.73 -6.76
N ARG A 23 32.07 6.79 -5.76
CA ARG A 23 31.78 6.29 -4.42
C ARG A 23 30.60 7.05 -3.80
N GLU A 24 30.57 8.37 -3.98
CA GLU A 24 29.45 9.22 -3.53
C GLU A 24 28.15 8.91 -4.30
N ALA A 25 28.21 8.71 -5.62
CA ALA A 25 27.04 8.36 -6.42
C ALA A 25 26.48 6.96 -6.07
N LEU A 26 27.37 5.97 -5.89
CA LEU A 26 27.00 4.63 -5.48
C LEU A 26 26.38 4.62 -4.07
N PHE A 27 26.99 5.37 -3.14
CA PHE A 27 26.48 5.53 -1.78
C PHE A 27 25.09 6.18 -1.78
N SER A 28 24.89 7.26 -2.54
CA SER A 28 23.61 7.95 -2.67
C SER A 28 22.52 7.03 -3.24
N ALA A 29 22.84 6.29 -4.32
CA ALA A 29 21.90 5.33 -4.92
C ALA A 29 21.58 4.17 -3.95
N ALA A 30 22.56 3.69 -3.19
CA ALA A 30 22.37 2.65 -2.18
C ALA A 30 21.51 3.14 -1.01
N CYS A 31 21.72 4.37 -0.53
CA CYS A 31 20.82 5.01 0.43
C CYS A 31 19.39 5.10 -0.11
N GLY A 32 19.23 5.40 -1.40
CA GLY A 32 17.94 5.32 -2.08
C GLY A 32 17.28 3.95 -1.93
N LEU A 33 17.99 2.85 -2.28
CA LEU A 33 17.48 1.48 -2.10
C LEU A 33 17.08 1.17 -0.65
N VAL A 34 17.86 1.63 0.33
CA VAL A 34 17.54 1.43 1.76
C VAL A 34 16.29 2.19 2.15
N CYS A 35 16.19 3.48 1.82
CA CYS A 35 15.02 4.30 2.15
C CYS A 35 13.76 3.77 1.46
N PHE A 36 13.82 3.51 0.15
CA PHE A 36 12.69 3.00 -0.63
C PHE A 36 12.36 1.54 -0.33
N GLY A 37 13.28 0.74 0.20
CA GLY A 37 13.00 -0.62 0.67
C GLY A 37 12.40 -0.65 2.09
N THR A 38 12.87 0.21 2.99
CA THR A 38 12.44 0.22 4.41
C THR A 38 11.09 0.89 4.62
N ILE A 39 10.82 2.03 3.99
CA ILE A 39 9.53 2.75 4.10
C ILE A 39 8.33 1.83 3.78
N PRO A 40 8.29 1.13 2.64
CA PRO A 40 7.20 0.21 2.35
C PRO A 40 7.25 -1.04 3.19
N PHE A 41 8.42 -1.53 3.60
CA PHE A 41 8.51 -2.67 4.50
C PHE A 41 7.75 -2.37 5.79
N TRP A 42 7.96 -1.19 6.39
CA TRP A 42 7.23 -0.76 7.57
C TRP A 42 5.76 -0.42 7.29
N GLY A 43 5.45 0.23 6.16
CA GLY A 43 4.08 0.57 5.76
C GLY A 43 3.21 -0.67 5.53
N VAL A 44 3.73 -1.64 4.76
CA VAL A 44 3.09 -2.93 4.51
C VAL A 44 3.01 -3.75 5.78
N LEU A 45 4.06 -3.82 6.60
CA LEU A 45 4.01 -4.53 7.90
C LEU A 45 2.89 -3.99 8.82
N LYS A 46 2.67 -2.67 8.80
CA LYS A 46 1.59 -2.03 9.57
C LYS A 46 0.20 -2.32 8.99
N LEU A 47 0.06 -2.32 7.66
CA LEU A 47 -1.19 -2.67 6.97
C LEU A 47 -1.52 -4.17 7.11
N MET A 48 -0.51 -5.02 7.18
CA MET A 48 -0.60 -6.48 7.28
C MET A 48 -0.99 -7.02 8.64
N SER A 49 -0.93 -6.20 9.70
CA SER A 49 -1.44 -6.61 11.01
C SER A 49 -2.93 -7.02 10.97
N SER A 50 -3.63 -6.77 9.86
CA SER A 50 -5.06 -7.10 9.68
C SER A 50 -5.37 -8.07 8.53
N ARG A 51 -4.48 -8.31 7.55
CA ARG A 51 -4.71 -9.23 6.40
C ARG A 51 -3.39 -9.84 5.93
N GLN A 52 -3.36 -11.16 5.76
CA GLN A 52 -2.21 -11.91 5.24
C GLN A 52 -2.53 -12.43 3.84
N ASP A 53 -2.31 -11.61 2.82
CA ASP A 53 -2.44 -12.03 1.42
C ASP A 53 -1.08 -12.50 0.85
N MET A 54 -1.08 -13.48 -0.05
CA MET A 54 0.14 -14.05 -0.64
C MET A 54 0.96 -13.02 -1.44
N PHE A 55 0.29 -12.15 -2.19
CA PHE A 55 0.93 -11.06 -2.96
C PHE A 55 1.74 -10.13 -2.05
N ASP A 56 1.16 -9.88 -0.91
CA ASP A 56 1.57 -8.95 0.11
C ASP A 56 2.88 -9.48 0.77
N HIS A 57 2.98 -10.81 0.97
CA HIS A 57 4.22 -11.48 1.36
C HIS A 57 5.31 -11.41 0.29
N VAL A 58 4.96 -11.54 -0.98
CA VAL A 58 5.90 -11.46 -2.10
C VAL A 58 6.46 -10.05 -2.24
N THR A 59 5.61 -9.02 -2.18
CA THR A 59 6.05 -7.62 -2.20
C THR A 59 6.95 -7.30 -1.02
N MET A 60 6.63 -7.78 0.19
CA MET A 60 7.53 -7.66 1.35
C MET A 60 8.86 -8.38 1.15
N ALA A 61 8.85 -9.60 0.62
CA ALA A 61 10.07 -10.36 0.39
C ALA A 61 10.98 -9.63 -0.60
N ILE A 62 10.42 -9.13 -1.70
CA ILE A 62 11.17 -8.35 -2.69
C ILE A 62 11.70 -7.05 -2.06
N ALA A 63 10.88 -6.30 -1.32
CA ALA A 63 11.31 -5.08 -0.63
C ALA A 63 12.42 -5.34 0.42
N ALA A 64 12.33 -6.44 1.17
CA ALA A 64 13.33 -6.86 2.13
C ALA A 64 14.65 -7.24 1.44
N ILE A 65 14.57 -7.94 0.30
CA ILE A 65 15.74 -8.27 -0.52
C ILE A 65 16.41 -7.00 -1.04
N PHE A 66 15.65 -6.04 -1.59
CA PHE A 66 16.20 -4.75 -2.02
C PHE A 66 16.82 -3.95 -0.87
N THR A 67 16.19 -3.97 0.30
CA THR A 67 16.73 -3.33 1.51
C THR A 67 18.06 -3.97 1.91
N ALA A 68 18.13 -5.31 1.96
CA ALA A 68 19.35 -6.04 2.30
C ALA A 68 20.47 -5.74 1.30
N PHE A 69 20.16 -5.68 0.00
CA PHE A 69 21.12 -5.26 -1.02
C PHE A 69 21.56 -3.81 -0.83
N GLY A 70 20.64 -2.89 -0.59
CA GLY A 70 20.96 -1.48 -0.31
C GLY A 70 21.91 -1.34 0.87
N VAL A 71 21.62 -2.00 1.99
CA VAL A 71 22.47 -2.00 3.19
C VAL A 71 23.85 -2.59 2.89
N ALA A 72 23.91 -3.70 2.16
CA ALA A 72 25.18 -4.30 1.77
C ALA A 72 26.03 -3.32 0.94
N ILE A 73 25.45 -2.65 -0.06
CA ILE A 73 26.17 -1.66 -0.89
C ILE A 73 26.63 -0.46 -0.06
N VAL A 74 25.82 0.03 0.87
CA VAL A 74 26.21 1.11 1.81
C VAL A 74 27.42 0.68 2.64
N VAL A 75 27.37 -0.51 3.25
CA VAL A 75 28.48 -1.05 4.05
C VAL A 75 29.73 -1.21 3.19
N PHE A 76 29.60 -1.75 1.98
CA PHE A 76 30.71 -1.87 1.03
C PHE A 76 31.31 -0.51 0.64
N SER A 77 30.49 0.52 0.48
CA SER A 77 30.94 1.88 0.17
C SER A 77 31.72 2.51 1.33
N CYS A 78 31.36 2.17 2.57
CA CYS A 78 32.05 2.62 3.77
C CYS A 78 33.40 1.89 4.01
N LEU A 79 33.51 0.63 3.59
CA LEU A 79 34.74 -0.14 3.75
C LEU A 79 35.79 0.28 2.71
N ALA A 80 37.03 0.49 3.13
CA ALA A 80 38.17 0.75 2.24
C ALA A 80 38.67 -0.57 1.64
N ILE A 81 37.90 -1.12 0.70
CA ILE A 81 38.15 -2.44 0.10
C ILE A 81 39.14 -2.30 -1.06
N PRO A 82 40.10 -3.24 -1.20
CA PRO A 82 40.98 -3.27 -2.36
C PRO A 82 40.19 -3.40 -3.68
N PRO A 83 40.61 -2.72 -4.76
CA PRO A 83 39.84 -2.66 -6.02
C PRO A 83 39.49 -4.04 -6.59
N ARG A 84 40.40 -5.02 -6.48
CA ARG A 84 40.14 -6.42 -6.90
C ARG A 84 38.99 -7.09 -6.14
N ALA A 85 38.87 -6.83 -4.85
CA ALA A 85 37.78 -7.37 -4.04
C ALA A 85 36.47 -6.63 -4.35
N THR A 86 36.53 -5.33 -4.61
CA THR A 86 35.38 -4.54 -5.07
C THR A 86 34.82 -5.08 -6.39
N GLU A 87 35.67 -5.41 -7.35
CA GLU A 87 35.23 -5.99 -8.63
C GLU A 87 34.49 -7.31 -8.47
N LEU A 88 35.04 -8.24 -7.67
CA LEU A 88 34.41 -9.54 -7.38
C LEU A 88 33.05 -9.37 -6.69
N VAL A 89 32.98 -8.47 -5.71
CA VAL A 89 31.72 -8.16 -5.00
C VAL A 89 30.69 -7.58 -5.97
N ILE A 90 31.09 -6.65 -6.84
CA ILE A 90 30.20 -6.05 -7.84
C ILE A 90 29.68 -7.10 -8.81
N GLN A 91 30.54 -8.00 -9.31
CA GLN A 91 30.13 -9.09 -10.19
C GLN A 91 29.14 -10.03 -9.48
N ALA A 92 29.42 -10.37 -8.22
CA ALA A 92 28.55 -11.21 -7.41
C ALA A 92 27.19 -10.55 -7.11
N LEU A 93 27.12 -9.22 -7.00
CA LEU A 93 25.90 -8.46 -6.71
C LEU A 93 25.01 -8.26 -7.95
N LYS A 94 25.62 -8.10 -9.13
CA LYS A 94 24.90 -7.81 -10.39
C LYS A 94 23.90 -8.89 -10.75
N LEU A 95 24.30 -10.16 -10.63
CA LEU A 95 23.46 -11.30 -11.01
C LEU A 95 22.16 -11.38 -10.19
N PRO A 96 22.20 -11.45 -8.84
CA PRO A 96 20.98 -11.54 -8.04
C PRO A 96 20.15 -10.25 -8.13
N LEU A 97 20.78 -9.06 -8.16
CA LEU A 97 20.04 -7.80 -8.30
C LEU A 97 19.31 -7.74 -9.65
N GLY A 98 19.96 -8.18 -10.74
CA GLY A 98 19.34 -8.30 -12.05
C GLY A 98 18.17 -9.30 -12.06
N MET A 99 18.32 -10.45 -11.40
CA MET A 99 17.26 -11.45 -11.29
C MET A 99 16.04 -10.91 -10.52
N VAL A 100 16.25 -10.28 -9.36
CA VAL A 100 15.17 -9.68 -8.56
C VAL A 100 14.45 -8.58 -9.35
N THR A 101 15.21 -7.75 -10.07
CA THR A 101 14.66 -6.69 -10.93
C THR A 101 13.84 -7.27 -12.07
N ALA A 102 14.31 -8.34 -12.73
CA ALA A 102 13.57 -9.00 -13.80
C ALA A 102 12.27 -9.63 -13.27
N VAL A 103 12.30 -10.28 -12.12
CA VAL A 103 11.09 -10.84 -11.47
C VAL A 103 10.09 -9.72 -11.12
N ALA A 104 10.56 -8.61 -10.53
CA ALA A 104 9.72 -7.47 -10.22
C ALA A 104 9.09 -6.87 -11.48
N MET A 105 9.86 -6.69 -12.56
CA MET A 105 9.35 -6.17 -13.84
C MET A 105 8.35 -7.11 -14.51
N VAL A 106 8.56 -8.43 -14.45
CA VAL A 106 7.58 -9.42 -14.95
C VAL A 106 6.29 -9.34 -14.14
N MET A 107 6.37 -9.18 -12.81
CA MET A 107 5.18 -8.96 -11.98
C MET A 107 4.45 -7.66 -12.34
N ILE A 108 5.16 -6.54 -12.49
CA ILE A 108 4.56 -5.27 -12.89
C ILE A 108 3.93 -5.39 -14.28
N TYR A 109 4.62 -6.02 -15.23
CA TYR A 109 4.12 -6.22 -16.58
C TYR A 109 2.85 -7.08 -16.57
N SER A 110 2.87 -8.23 -15.91
CA SER A 110 1.70 -9.10 -15.74
C SER A 110 0.54 -8.36 -15.07
N TYR A 111 0.82 -7.50 -14.08
CA TYR A 111 -0.20 -6.63 -13.50
C TYR A 111 -0.80 -5.68 -14.55
N CYS A 112 0.04 -4.90 -15.23
CA CYS A 112 -0.39 -3.87 -16.17
C CYS A 112 -1.08 -4.43 -17.43
N THR A 113 -0.67 -5.59 -17.94
CA THR A 113 -1.14 -6.08 -19.24
C THR A 113 -2.24 -7.12 -19.16
N SER A 114 -2.21 -8.01 -18.16
CA SER A 114 -3.14 -9.14 -18.13
C SER A 114 -4.20 -9.03 -17.04
N GLY A 115 -4.01 -8.15 -16.05
CA GLY A 115 -4.89 -8.11 -14.87
C GLY A 115 -4.92 -9.45 -14.12
N GLU A 116 -4.08 -10.41 -14.50
CA GLU A 116 -4.06 -11.78 -13.98
C GLU A 116 -3.60 -11.77 -12.54
N ILE A 117 -2.73 -10.85 -12.15
CA ILE A 117 -2.32 -10.69 -10.75
C ILE A 117 -3.49 -10.22 -9.89
N ALA A 118 -4.34 -9.32 -10.40
CA ALA A 118 -5.57 -8.97 -9.70
C ALA A 118 -6.51 -10.17 -9.63
N ALA A 119 -6.61 -10.98 -10.69
CA ALA A 119 -7.39 -12.21 -10.69
C ALA A 119 -6.83 -13.30 -9.73
N VAL A 120 -5.51 -13.45 -9.63
CA VAL A 120 -4.83 -14.38 -8.71
C VAL A 120 -4.96 -13.90 -7.28
N TRP A 121 -4.78 -12.60 -7.02
CA TRP A 121 -5.06 -12.00 -5.71
C TRP A 121 -6.51 -12.26 -5.31
N ARG A 122 -7.50 -11.96 -6.17
CA ARG A 122 -8.92 -12.28 -5.96
C ARG A 122 -9.14 -13.77 -5.68
N ALA A 123 -8.55 -14.66 -6.47
CA ALA A 123 -8.65 -16.11 -6.30
C ALA A 123 -7.92 -16.62 -5.05
N SER A 124 -7.01 -15.85 -4.46
CA SER A 124 -6.35 -16.18 -3.21
C SER A 124 -7.11 -15.63 -1.99
N THR A 125 -7.70 -14.44 -2.10
CA THR A 125 -8.29 -13.72 -0.98
C THR A 125 -9.79 -14.04 -0.81
N LEU A 126 -10.53 -14.23 -1.91
CA LEU A 126 -11.97 -14.50 -1.86
C LEU A 126 -12.31 -15.94 -1.44
N PRO A 127 -11.66 -17.00 -1.97
CA PRO A 127 -11.93 -18.38 -1.55
C PRO A 127 -11.23 -18.75 -0.23
N GLY A 128 -10.21 -17.99 0.17
CA GLY A 128 -9.42 -18.19 1.39
C GLY A 128 -9.99 -17.51 2.65
N MET A 129 -11.09 -16.77 2.53
CA MET A 129 -11.75 -16.17 3.69
C MET A 129 -12.31 -17.28 4.59
N ASP A 130 -11.58 -17.61 5.66
CA ASP A 130 -12.09 -18.45 6.72
C ASP A 130 -13.35 -17.81 7.36
N SER A 131 -14.18 -18.61 8.02
CA SER A 131 -15.43 -18.12 8.62
C SER A 131 -15.23 -16.97 9.64
N LYS A 132 -14.00 -16.77 10.13
CA LYS A 132 -13.65 -15.68 11.05
C LYS A 132 -13.33 -14.39 10.30
N SER A 133 -12.54 -14.44 9.23
CA SER A 133 -12.21 -13.29 8.39
C SER A 133 -13.42 -12.79 7.61
N GLU A 134 -14.29 -13.69 7.13
CA GLU A 134 -15.57 -13.28 6.53
C GLU A 134 -16.46 -12.60 7.58
N ALA A 135 -16.51 -13.08 8.81
CA ALA A 135 -17.29 -12.46 9.87
C ALA A 135 -16.72 -11.08 10.29
N ALA A 136 -15.40 -10.91 10.31
CA ALA A 136 -14.77 -9.61 10.55
C ALA A 136 -15.05 -8.63 9.41
N PHE A 137 -15.02 -9.12 8.17
CA PHE A 137 -15.32 -8.34 6.98
C PHE A 137 -16.80 -7.93 6.92
N ALA A 138 -17.69 -8.93 6.98
CA ALA A 138 -18.91 -8.98 7.77
C ALA A 138 -19.28 -7.69 8.50
N ARG A 139 -18.72 -7.64 9.70
CA ARG A 139 -18.92 -6.59 10.68
C ARG A 139 -18.53 -5.21 10.14
N ARG A 140 -17.40 -5.10 9.44
CA ARG A 140 -16.92 -3.82 8.90
C ARG A 140 -17.86 -3.27 7.83
N ILE A 141 -18.30 -4.09 6.88
CA ILE A 141 -19.27 -3.65 5.88
C ILE A 141 -20.58 -3.25 6.52
N ASN A 142 -21.13 -4.11 7.40
CA ASN A 142 -22.39 -3.81 8.06
C ASN A 142 -22.30 -2.50 8.86
N HIS A 143 -21.17 -2.25 9.53
CA HIS A 143 -20.93 -1.00 10.22
C HIS A 143 -20.95 0.20 9.28
N VAL A 144 -20.19 0.16 8.19
CA VAL A 144 -20.13 1.26 7.20
C VAL A 144 -21.50 1.53 6.58
N LEU A 145 -22.17 0.48 6.07
CA LEU A 145 -23.48 0.61 5.43
C LEU A 145 -24.55 1.13 6.41
N CYS A 146 -24.55 0.65 7.66
CA CYS A 146 -25.54 1.07 8.63
C CYS A 146 -25.27 2.48 9.18
N VAL A 147 -24.03 2.87 9.44
CA VAL A 147 -23.70 4.24 9.89
C VAL A 147 -24.11 5.25 8.83
N GLU A 148 -23.81 4.96 7.57
CA GLU A 148 -24.14 5.80 6.45
C GLU A 148 -25.66 5.89 6.20
N LEU A 149 -26.38 4.76 6.26
CA LEU A 149 -27.85 4.76 6.23
C LEU A 149 -28.43 5.56 7.40
N GLY A 150 -27.82 5.45 8.58
CA GLY A 150 -28.16 6.25 9.75
C GLY A 150 -27.94 7.74 9.51
N ASP A 151 -26.81 8.16 8.95
CA ASP A 151 -26.54 9.57 8.62
C ASP A 151 -27.58 10.14 7.65
N GLN A 152 -27.93 9.39 6.60
CA GLN A 152 -28.99 9.80 5.66
C GLN A 152 -30.32 10.07 6.37
N VAL A 153 -30.71 9.17 7.28
CA VAL A 153 -31.95 9.30 8.04
C VAL A 153 -31.86 10.42 9.08
N CYS A 154 -30.71 10.62 9.74
CA CYS A 154 -30.50 11.68 10.71
C CYS A 154 -30.49 13.08 10.09
N ARG A 155 -30.19 13.19 8.78
CA ARG A 155 -30.35 14.44 8.01
C ARG A 155 -31.79 14.67 7.52
N GLY A 156 -32.62 13.64 7.55
CA GLY A 156 -34.01 13.66 7.13
C GLY A 156 -35.00 14.10 8.22
N THR A 157 -36.23 13.64 8.08
CA THR A 157 -37.35 13.93 8.98
C THR A 157 -37.58 12.83 10.01
N VAL A 158 -38.28 13.15 11.11
CA VAL A 158 -38.66 12.14 12.11
C VAL A 158 -39.53 11.04 11.50
N ALA A 159 -40.34 11.33 10.48
CA ALA A 159 -41.11 10.32 9.77
C ALA A 159 -40.22 9.25 9.10
N GLU A 160 -39.17 9.68 8.41
CA GLU A 160 -38.21 8.80 7.75
C GLU A 160 -37.42 7.98 8.78
N ALA A 161 -37.07 8.60 9.92
CA ALA A 161 -36.45 7.91 11.05
C ALA A 161 -37.40 6.91 11.73
N ALA A 162 -38.68 7.24 11.85
CA ALA A 162 -39.67 6.35 12.43
C ALA A 162 -39.87 5.08 11.59
N GLU A 163 -39.78 5.18 10.26
CA GLU A 163 -39.81 4.00 9.38
C GLU A 163 -38.55 3.14 9.56
N LEU A 164 -37.37 3.74 9.74
CA LEU A 164 -36.12 2.99 9.96
C LEU A 164 -36.07 2.30 11.34
N PHE A 165 -36.36 3.05 12.40
CA PHE A 165 -36.18 2.65 13.80
C PHE A 165 -37.45 2.08 14.47
N GLN A 166 -38.56 1.96 13.74
CA GLN A 166 -39.86 1.49 14.27
C GLN A 166 -40.36 2.30 15.48
N LEU A 167 -40.27 3.63 15.39
CA LEU A 167 -40.77 4.50 16.45
C LEU A 167 -42.31 4.40 16.50
N VAL A 168 -42.84 3.82 17.58
CA VAL A 168 -44.29 3.69 17.79
C VAL A 168 -44.92 5.03 18.19
N ASP A 169 -44.18 5.85 18.94
CA ASP A 169 -44.62 7.16 19.43
C ASP A 169 -43.48 8.17 19.30
N GLY A 170 -43.74 9.33 18.68
CA GLY A 170 -42.71 10.34 18.41
C GLY A 170 -43.30 11.73 18.20
N PRO A 171 -42.43 12.76 18.10
CA PRO A 171 -42.85 14.14 17.84
C PRO A 171 -43.42 14.25 16.42
N SER A 172 -43.87 15.45 16.07
CA SER A 172 -44.45 15.72 14.74
C SER A 172 -43.55 15.18 13.61
N PRO A 173 -44.12 14.41 12.66
CA PRO A 173 -43.36 13.67 11.64
C PRO A 173 -42.48 14.55 10.75
N ASP A 174 -42.87 15.81 10.55
CA ASP A 174 -42.22 16.74 9.62
C ASP A 174 -40.99 17.48 10.20
N ILE A 175 -40.65 17.25 11.47
CA ILE A 175 -39.52 17.94 12.10
C ILE A 175 -38.22 17.25 11.67
N PRO A 176 -37.15 18.00 11.32
CA PRO A 176 -35.84 17.41 11.08
C PRO A 176 -35.33 16.69 12.32
N VAL A 177 -34.79 15.48 12.18
CA VAL A 177 -34.34 14.65 13.30
C VAL A 177 -33.32 15.39 14.16
N ARG A 178 -32.34 16.05 13.53
CA ARG A 178 -31.34 16.87 14.22
C ARG A 178 -31.96 17.92 15.15
N LYS A 179 -33.01 18.60 14.69
CA LYS A 179 -33.72 19.63 15.46
C LYS A 179 -34.58 19.02 16.57
N ALA A 180 -35.16 17.85 16.31
CA ALA A 180 -35.88 17.09 17.34
C ALA A 180 -34.91 16.63 18.45
N CYS A 181 -33.66 16.33 18.10
CA CYS A 181 -32.65 15.85 19.04
C CYS A 181 -31.93 16.94 19.86
N GLU A 182 -32.13 18.23 19.56
CA GLU A 182 -31.53 19.34 20.32
C GLU A 182 -32.14 19.54 21.74
N GLY A 183 -33.21 18.81 22.09
CA GLY A 183 -33.90 18.90 23.39
C GLY A 183 -34.17 17.56 24.07
N VAL A 184 -33.32 16.55 23.82
CA VAL A 184 -33.54 15.13 24.22
C VAL A 184 -33.60 14.90 25.72
N ASP A 185 -33.06 15.81 26.53
CA ASP A 185 -33.16 15.76 27.99
C ASP A 185 -34.63 15.80 28.50
N VAL A 186 -35.60 16.10 27.64
CA VAL A 186 -37.02 16.35 27.99
C VAL A 186 -37.96 15.19 27.58
N TRP A 187 -37.45 14.14 26.96
CA TRP A 187 -38.31 13.11 26.36
C TRP A 187 -38.36 11.86 27.25
N ASP A 188 -39.50 11.62 27.90
CA ASP A 188 -39.76 10.41 28.71
C ASP A 188 -39.84 9.11 27.89
N ASN A 189 -39.79 9.20 26.55
CA ASN A 189 -39.89 8.06 25.67
C ASN A 189 -38.49 7.49 25.35
N ALA A 190 -38.20 6.31 25.89
CA ALA A 190 -36.95 5.58 25.68
C ALA A 190 -36.58 5.45 24.19
N HIS A 191 -37.56 5.27 23.29
CA HIS A 191 -37.28 5.08 21.86
C HIS A 191 -36.80 6.35 21.17
N ALA A 192 -37.24 7.53 21.61
CA ALA A 192 -36.75 8.78 21.06
C ALA A 192 -35.31 9.09 21.50
N HIS A 193 -34.98 8.72 22.75
CA HIS A 193 -33.62 8.79 23.25
C HIS A 193 -32.70 7.86 22.44
N ASP A 194 -33.14 6.65 22.10
CA ASP A 194 -32.37 5.70 21.29
C ASP A 194 -32.08 6.20 19.86
N VAL A 195 -33.04 6.88 19.22
CA VAL A 195 -32.85 7.47 17.88
C VAL A 195 -31.89 8.65 17.90
N CYS A 196 -32.02 9.54 18.89
CA CYS A 196 -31.10 10.65 19.03
C CYS A 196 -29.69 10.20 19.45
N HIS A 197 -29.60 9.14 20.26
CA HIS A 197 -28.35 8.47 20.55
C HIS A 197 -27.74 7.84 19.30
N ALA A 198 -28.52 7.10 18.50
CA ALA A 198 -28.06 6.54 17.23
C ALA A 198 -27.55 7.64 16.29
N CYS A 199 -28.28 8.75 16.16
CA CYS A 199 -27.85 9.89 15.36
C CYS A 199 -26.60 10.59 15.91
N HIS A 200 -26.43 10.64 17.23
CA HIS A 200 -25.21 11.16 17.83
C HIS A 200 -24.01 10.25 17.53
N VAL A 201 -24.19 8.92 17.65
CA VAL A 201 -23.16 7.92 17.35
C VAL A 201 -22.73 7.99 15.88
N THR A 202 -23.68 8.10 14.94
CA THR A 202 -23.36 8.18 13.50
C THR A 202 -22.63 9.47 13.14
N ILE A 203 -23.00 10.61 13.71
CA ILE A 203 -22.33 11.90 13.47
C ILE A 203 -20.86 11.89 13.97
N HIS A 204 -20.59 11.18 15.07
CA HIS A 204 -19.25 11.14 15.67
C HIS A 204 -18.37 9.99 15.17
N GLN A 205 -18.93 8.95 14.58
CA GLN A 205 -18.18 7.87 13.95
C GLN A 205 -17.82 8.27 12.51
N HIS A 206 -16.66 8.89 12.34
CA HIS A 206 -16.09 9.13 11.01
C HIS A 206 -15.79 7.78 10.35
N VAL A 207 -16.65 7.40 9.43
CA VAL A 207 -16.32 6.42 8.39
C VAL A 207 -15.47 7.16 7.36
N ASP A 208 -14.48 6.49 6.77
CA ASP A 208 -13.76 7.06 5.62
C ASP A 208 -14.78 7.23 4.48
N ASP A 209 -15.11 8.49 4.15
CA ASP A 209 -16.14 8.84 3.17
C ASP A 209 -15.93 8.11 1.83
N ASN A 210 -14.68 7.81 1.47
CA ASN A 210 -14.38 7.13 0.20
C ASN A 210 -14.83 5.66 0.20
N ASP A 211 -14.63 4.95 1.31
CA ASP A 211 -15.07 3.55 1.46
C ASP A 211 -16.60 3.48 1.50
N ALA A 212 -17.25 4.44 2.19
CA ALA A 212 -18.70 4.51 2.32
C ALA A 212 -19.39 4.77 0.97
N ILE A 213 -18.93 5.78 0.22
CA ILE A 213 -19.47 6.13 -1.11
C ILE A 213 -19.30 4.96 -2.08
N ALA A 214 -18.13 4.33 -2.07
CA ALA A 214 -17.86 3.16 -2.91
C ALA A 214 -18.81 2.00 -2.58
N LEU A 215 -18.94 1.63 -1.30
CA LEU A 215 -19.80 0.53 -0.88
C LEU A 215 -21.28 0.80 -1.12
N GLN A 216 -21.74 2.05 -0.98
CA GLN A 216 -23.09 2.44 -1.35
C GLN A 216 -23.37 2.28 -2.84
N SER A 217 -22.41 2.62 -3.69
CA SER A 217 -22.60 2.46 -5.14
C SER A 217 -22.84 1.01 -5.55
N ALA A 218 -22.36 0.05 -4.75
CA ALA A 218 -22.62 -1.38 -4.92
C ALA A 218 -24.04 -1.77 -4.49
N VAL A 219 -24.55 -1.15 -3.42
CA VAL A 219 -25.87 -1.48 -2.83
C VAL A 219 -26.92 -0.49 -3.33
N LYS A 220 -27.61 -0.87 -4.42
CA LYS A 220 -28.57 0.03 -5.11
C LYS A 220 -29.78 0.45 -4.26
N SER A 221 -30.23 -0.39 -3.35
CA SER A 221 -31.39 -0.10 -2.50
C SER A 221 -31.43 -1.01 -1.28
N TYR A 222 -31.84 -0.46 -0.13
CA TYR A 222 -32.09 -1.24 1.07
C TYR A 222 -33.55 -1.68 1.16
N GLY A 223 -33.77 -2.97 1.42
CA GLY A 223 -35.11 -3.45 1.78
C GLY A 223 -35.48 -3.06 3.21
N ARG A 224 -36.79 -3.00 3.53
CA ARG A 224 -37.28 -2.68 4.89
C ARG A 224 -36.64 -3.53 6.00
N GLN A 225 -36.39 -4.81 5.73
CA GLN A 225 -35.78 -5.71 6.70
C GLN A 225 -34.32 -5.31 7.03
N GLN A 226 -33.55 -4.89 6.03
CA GLN A 226 -32.16 -4.44 6.20
C GLN A 226 -32.11 -3.09 6.93
N GLN A 227 -33.05 -2.21 6.59
CA GLN A 227 -33.28 -0.93 7.25
C GLN A 227 -33.52 -1.12 8.76
N HIS A 228 -34.46 -1.99 9.13
CA HIS A 228 -34.71 -2.32 10.54
C HIS A 228 -33.51 -3.00 11.22
N TRP A 229 -32.81 -3.87 10.51
CA TRP A 229 -31.61 -4.51 11.04
C TRP A 229 -30.53 -3.47 11.37
N CYS A 230 -30.29 -2.51 10.46
CA CYS A 230 -29.35 -1.42 10.70
C CYS A 230 -29.79 -0.52 11.85
N GLY A 231 -31.08 -0.20 11.97
CA GLY A 231 -31.60 0.56 13.11
C GLY A 231 -31.29 -0.14 14.44
N ASN A 232 -31.58 -1.43 14.53
CA ASN A 232 -31.24 -2.24 15.72
C ASN A 232 -29.74 -2.34 15.96
N TYR A 233 -28.93 -2.41 14.90
CA TYR A 233 -27.47 -2.46 14.98
C TYR A 233 -26.89 -1.17 15.56
N LEU A 234 -27.36 -0.01 15.11
CA LEU A 234 -26.91 1.29 15.60
C LEU A 234 -27.32 1.56 17.05
N ILE A 235 -28.52 1.11 17.46
CA ILE A 235 -29.01 1.30 18.83
C ILE A 235 -28.28 0.35 19.80
N ASN A 236 -28.20 -0.94 19.46
CA ASN A 236 -27.76 -1.95 20.41
C ASN A 236 -26.27 -2.32 20.31
N GLY A 237 -25.61 -2.01 19.18
CA GLY A 237 -24.20 -2.34 18.90
C GLY A 237 -23.85 -3.84 18.82
N ASN A 238 -24.76 -4.73 19.25
CA ASN A 238 -24.55 -6.16 19.49
C ASN A 238 -25.55 -7.06 18.75
N VAL A 239 -26.09 -6.63 17.62
CA VAL A 239 -26.92 -7.53 16.80
C VAL A 239 -26.04 -8.65 16.25
N SER A 240 -26.51 -9.89 16.36
CA SER A 240 -25.74 -11.07 15.93
C SER A 240 -25.30 -10.92 14.47
N GLU A 241 -24.00 -10.74 14.27
CA GLU A 241 -23.39 -10.32 13.00
C GLU A 241 -23.55 -11.33 11.85
N ARG A 242 -23.98 -12.55 12.17
CA ARG A 242 -24.18 -13.67 11.23
C ARG A 242 -25.65 -13.93 10.89
N THR A 243 -26.50 -12.92 10.99
CA THR A 243 -27.88 -13.06 10.51
C THR A 243 -27.95 -12.89 9.02
N PHE A 244 -28.69 -13.77 8.35
CA PHE A 244 -29.05 -13.65 6.94
C PHE A 244 -29.70 -12.30 6.58
N ASP A 245 -30.20 -11.58 7.58
CA ASP A 245 -30.89 -10.30 7.42
C ASP A 245 -29.95 -9.09 7.40
N SER A 246 -28.66 -9.27 7.69
CA SER A 246 -27.71 -8.16 7.67
C SER A 246 -27.46 -7.68 6.22
N PRO A 247 -27.18 -6.38 6.01
CA PRO A 247 -26.92 -5.82 4.68
C PRO A 247 -25.87 -6.60 3.90
N TYR A 248 -24.77 -7.01 4.54
CA TYR A 248 -23.73 -7.79 3.89
C TYR A 248 -24.25 -9.11 3.33
N TYR A 249 -24.98 -9.92 4.11
CA TYR A 249 -25.38 -11.25 3.67
C TYR A 249 -26.46 -11.20 2.58
N GLN A 250 -27.30 -10.18 2.61
CA GLN A 250 -28.32 -9.96 1.59
C GLN A 250 -27.74 -9.48 0.26
N HIS A 251 -26.71 -8.62 0.31
CA HIS A 251 -26.02 -8.09 -0.87
C HIS A 251 -24.65 -8.75 -1.07
N ARG A 252 -24.47 -9.99 -0.56
CA ARG A 252 -23.16 -10.64 -0.50
C ARG A 252 -22.57 -10.79 -1.88
N PHE A 253 -23.39 -11.20 -2.85
CA PHE A 253 -22.93 -11.41 -4.21
C PHE A 253 -22.52 -10.09 -4.86
N GLU A 254 -23.35 -9.05 -4.74
CA GLU A 254 -23.12 -7.72 -5.30
C GLU A 254 -21.91 -7.05 -4.68
N LEU A 255 -21.73 -7.18 -3.36
CA LEU A 255 -20.59 -6.63 -2.63
C LEU A 255 -19.30 -7.37 -2.97
N LEU A 256 -19.34 -8.70 -3.08
CA LEU A 256 -18.17 -9.46 -3.53
C LEU A 256 -17.84 -9.14 -4.99
N GLN A 257 -18.83 -9.01 -5.87
CA GLN A 257 -18.63 -8.63 -7.27
C GLN A 257 -18.11 -7.19 -7.41
N PHE A 258 -18.64 -6.26 -6.62
CA PHE A 258 -18.11 -4.90 -6.54
C PHE A 258 -16.65 -4.92 -6.06
N TRP A 259 -16.35 -5.75 -5.06
CA TRP A 259 -14.99 -5.89 -4.59
C TRP A 259 -14.06 -6.54 -5.62
N GLU A 260 -14.58 -7.46 -6.44
CA GLU A 260 -13.85 -7.98 -7.59
C GLU A 260 -13.51 -6.87 -8.59
N THR A 261 -14.40 -5.90 -8.78
CA THR A 261 -14.17 -4.76 -9.68
C THR A 261 -13.30 -3.66 -9.09
N MET A 262 -13.20 -3.56 -7.76
CA MET A 262 -12.30 -2.61 -7.10
C MET A 262 -10.86 -3.10 -7.18
N GLU A 263 -9.97 -2.30 -7.78
CA GLU A 263 -8.54 -2.54 -7.71
C GLU A 263 -8.07 -2.33 -6.26
N PRO A 264 -7.41 -3.31 -5.61
CA PRO A 264 -6.95 -3.13 -4.24
C PRO A 264 -5.90 -2.01 -4.23
N CYS A 265 -6.12 -0.96 -3.44
CA CYS A 265 -5.12 0.10 -3.29
C CYS A 265 -3.76 -0.47 -2.86
N THR A 266 -3.73 -1.57 -2.10
CA THR A 266 -2.51 -2.29 -1.72
C THR A 266 -1.75 -2.85 -2.92
N LEU A 267 -2.46 -3.35 -3.93
CA LEU A 267 -1.87 -3.92 -5.15
C LEU A 267 -1.33 -2.81 -6.06
N LEU A 268 -2.03 -1.68 -6.14
CA LEU A 268 -1.56 -0.48 -6.84
C LEU A 268 -0.30 0.10 -6.17
N ILE A 269 -0.33 0.27 -4.85
CA ILE A 269 0.83 0.76 -4.07
C ILE A 269 2.01 -0.21 -4.21
N GLY A 270 1.76 -1.52 -4.10
CA GLY A 270 2.77 -2.56 -4.23
C GLY A 270 3.43 -2.58 -5.61
N SER A 271 2.65 -2.43 -6.68
CA SER A 271 3.18 -2.38 -8.05
C SER A 271 3.97 -1.10 -8.34
N GLN A 272 3.50 0.07 -7.88
CA GLN A 272 4.24 1.32 -7.97
C GLN A 272 5.59 1.23 -7.24
N LEU A 273 5.58 0.66 -6.04
CA LEU A 273 6.79 0.45 -5.25
C LEU A 273 7.78 -0.46 -5.95
N LEU A 274 7.34 -1.61 -6.45
CA LEU A 274 8.16 -2.52 -7.23
C LEU A 274 8.75 -1.82 -8.46
N GLY A 275 7.99 -0.93 -9.10
CA GLY A 275 8.46 -0.11 -10.21
C GLY A 275 9.59 0.83 -9.81
N ILE A 276 9.42 1.57 -8.72
CA ILE A 276 10.47 2.47 -8.19
C ILE A 276 11.73 1.67 -7.84
N LEU A 277 11.59 0.56 -7.11
CA LEU A 277 12.71 -0.31 -6.74
C LEU A 277 13.44 -0.86 -7.97
N SER A 278 12.69 -1.25 -9.01
CA SER A 278 13.25 -1.75 -10.27
C SER A 278 13.99 -0.67 -11.05
N CYS A 279 13.48 0.56 -11.07
CA CYS A 279 14.17 1.70 -11.68
C CYS A 279 15.46 2.03 -10.91
N CYS A 280 15.42 2.05 -9.58
CA CYS A 280 16.60 2.29 -8.74
C CYS A 280 17.67 1.21 -8.93
N SER A 281 17.27 -0.07 -8.97
CA SER A 281 18.22 -1.16 -9.17
C SER A 281 18.83 -1.14 -10.57
N ALA A 282 18.04 -0.87 -11.61
CA ALA A 282 18.55 -0.70 -12.97
C ALA A 282 19.57 0.44 -13.08
N ALA A 283 19.30 1.58 -12.41
CA ALA A 283 20.23 2.70 -12.34
C ALA A 283 21.56 2.30 -11.65
N ILE A 284 21.50 1.54 -10.55
CA ILE A 284 22.70 1.04 -9.86
C ILE A 284 23.49 0.09 -10.76
N VAL A 285 22.82 -0.84 -11.46
CA VAL A 285 23.49 -1.75 -12.40
C VAL A 285 24.16 -0.95 -13.53
N ALA A 286 23.50 0.08 -14.07
CA ALA A 286 24.06 0.94 -15.10
C ALA A 286 25.30 1.70 -14.61
N ILE A 287 25.26 2.27 -13.40
CA ILE A 287 26.41 2.94 -12.76
C ILE A 287 27.56 1.94 -12.58
N LEU A 288 27.28 0.74 -12.08
CA LEU A 288 28.28 -0.31 -11.88
C LEU A 288 28.87 -0.85 -13.19
N GLN A 289 28.11 -0.86 -14.29
CA GLN A 289 28.61 -1.25 -15.61
C GLN A 289 29.48 -0.15 -16.22
N TRP A 290 29.05 1.10 -16.09
CA TRP A 290 29.81 2.25 -16.55
C TRP A 290 31.16 2.35 -15.84
N TRP A 291 31.17 2.17 -14.52
CA TRP A 291 32.39 2.15 -13.71
C TRP A 291 33.39 1.07 -14.18
N GLN A 292 32.94 -0.18 -14.32
CA GLN A 292 33.81 -1.27 -14.80
C GLN A 292 34.40 -0.99 -16.19
N ARG A 293 33.62 -0.38 -17.08
CA ARG A 293 34.11 -0.04 -18.42
C ARG A 293 35.21 1.02 -18.37
N ASN A 294 35.10 1.98 -17.45
CA ASN A 294 36.12 3.01 -17.28
C ASN A 294 37.40 2.44 -16.67
N GLU A 295 37.33 1.58 -15.66
CA GLU A 295 38.53 0.93 -15.09
C GLU A 295 39.28 0.10 -16.14
N ALA A 296 38.55 -0.68 -16.95
CA ALA A 296 39.15 -1.47 -18.02
C ALA A 296 39.90 -0.58 -19.04
N ASN A 297 39.35 0.58 -19.38
CA ASN A 297 39.98 1.52 -20.30
C ASN A 297 41.26 2.15 -19.71
N VAL A 298 41.26 2.46 -18.41
CA VAL A 298 42.44 3.01 -17.72
C VAL A 298 43.56 1.97 -17.68
N HIS A 299 43.26 0.71 -17.30
CA HIS A 299 44.25 -0.35 -17.30
C HIS A 299 44.84 -0.64 -18.69
N ALA A 300 44.00 -0.63 -19.74
CA ALA A 300 44.48 -0.79 -21.11
C ALA A 300 45.39 0.36 -21.56
N ALA A 301 45.12 1.60 -21.12
CA ALA A 301 45.96 2.75 -21.41
C ALA A 301 47.33 2.66 -20.70
N ASP A 302 47.35 2.24 -19.44
CA ASP A 302 48.58 2.03 -18.67
C ASP A 302 49.46 0.92 -19.28
N GLU A 303 48.86 -0.20 -19.69
CA GLU A 303 49.56 -1.29 -20.37
C GLU A 303 50.16 -0.83 -21.71
N ALA A 304 49.39 -0.07 -22.52
CA ALA A 304 49.87 0.48 -23.78
C ALA A 304 51.04 1.46 -23.57
N ALA A 305 50.98 2.31 -22.53
CA ALA A 305 52.05 3.24 -22.18
C ALA A 305 53.33 2.51 -21.70
N LEU A 306 53.18 1.42 -20.95
CA LEU A 306 54.30 0.56 -20.54
C LEU A 306 54.98 -0.12 -21.73
N VAL A 307 54.21 -0.60 -22.71
CA VAL A 307 54.76 -1.20 -23.93
C VAL A 307 55.52 -0.16 -24.76
N LEU A 308 54.97 1.05 -24.91
CA LEU A 308 55.61 2.15 -25.63
C LEU A 308 56.91 2.64 -24.98
N ASN A 309 56.99 2.67 -23.65
CA ASN A 309 58.21 3.09 -22.94
C ASN A 309 59.34 2.04 -22.96
N ASN A 310 58.99 0.77 -23.23
CA ASN A 310 59.95 -0.33 -23.30
C ASN A 310 60.38 -0.67 -24.74
N ALA A 311 59.78 -0.04 -25.74
CA ALA A 311 60.08 -0.17 -27.17
C ALA A 311 61.08 0.89 -27.63
#